data_AF-A0A378LJ24-F1
#
_entry.id   AF-A0A378LJ24-F1
#
_cell.length_a   1.000
_cell.length_b   1.000
_cell.length_c   1.000
_cell.angle_alpha   90.00
_cell.angle_beta   90.00
_cell.angle_gamma   90.00
#
_symmetry.space_group_name_H-M   'P 1'
#
loop_
_entity.id
_entity.type
_entity.pdbx_description
1 polymer ?
#
loop_
_entity_poly.entity_id
_entity_poly.type
_entity_poly.pdbx_seq_one_letter_code
_entity_poly.pdbx_strand_id
1 'polypeptide(L)'
;MKHHIGLGGPDVVPYKESQMKNSYPFFHKYNGKVLTAIAVQEPDYTYKNPSTGDFYTFYDFYSFAKEYLGASILFWNIEEPFFSNKLLPNSNVNYFMCNEQNA
;
A
#
# COMPACT_ATOMS: atom_id res chain seq x y z
N MET A 1 4.06 -15.46 -14.60
CA MET A 1 2.62 -15.78 -14.44
C MET A 1 2.05 -16.32 -15.75
N LYS A 2 1.39 -17.48 -15.75
CA LYS A 2 0.93 -18.18 -16.98
C LYS A 2 -0.28 -17.52 -17.67
N HIS A 3 -1.05 -16.70 -16.96
CA HIS A 3 -2.32 -16.16 -17.45
C HIS A 3 -2.37 -14.62 -17.49
N HIS A 4 -1.29 -13.92 -17.12
CA HIS A 4 -1.22 -12.45 -17.09
C HIS A 4 -2.34 -11.76 -16.28
N ILE A 5 -2.82 -12.43 -15.22
CA ILE A 5 -3.84 -11.88 -14.31
C ILE A 5 -3.13 -11.31 -13.07
N GLY A 6 -3.53 -10.10 -12.67
CA GLY A 6 -3.14 -9.46 -11.42
C GLY A 6 -4.34 -9.27 -10.47
N LEU A 7 -4.06 -8.88 -9.24
CA LEU A 7 -5.06 -8.59 -8.22
C LEU A 7 -5.04 -7.10 -7.84
N GLY A 8 -6.24 -6.55 -7.67
CA GLY A 8 -6.46 -5.19 -7.24
C GLY A 8 -7.16 -5.13 -5.88
N GLY A 9 -6.79 -4.15 -5.06
CA GLY A 9 -7.48 -3.84 -3.79
C GLY A 9 -7.62 -2.33 -3.64
N PRO A 10 -8.80 -1.80 -3.25
CA PRO A 10 -9.03 -0.37 -3.22
C PRO A 10 -8.39 0.33 -2.01
N ASP A 11 -8.24 -0.34 -0.85
CA ASP A 11 -7.90 0.35 0.41
C ASP A 11 -6.62 -0.20 1.05
N VAL A 12 -5.68 0.68 1.41
CA VAL A 12 -4.59 0.38 2.35
C VAL A 12 -4.92 1.03 3.68
N VAL A 13 -5.55 0.29 4.57
CA VAL A 13 -5.70 0.71 5.96
C VAL A 13 -4.96 -0.31 6.81
N PRO A 14 -3.69 -0.04 7.18
CA PRO A 14 -2.88 -0.98 7.93
C PRO A 14 -3.64 -1.54 9.13
N TYR A 15 -3.55 -2.86 9.33
CA TYR A 15 -4.16 -3.53 10.50
C TYR A 15 -5.67 -3.36 10.67
N LYS A 16 -6.42 -2.85 9.67
CA LYS A 16 -7.89 -2.77 9.74
C LYS A 16 -8.48 -4.16 9.97
N GLU A 17 -9.16 -4.34 11.10
CA GLU A 17 -9.58 -5.66 11.59
C GLU A 17 -10.38 -6.45 10.55
N SER A 18 -11.31 -5.81 9.85
CA SER A 18 -12.10 -6.46 8.81
C SER A 18 -11.26 -6.93 7.63
N GLN A 19 -10.22 -6.19 7.23
CA GLN A 19 -9.34 -6.62 6.14
C GLN A 19 -8.36 -7.70 6.59
N MET A 20 -7.83 -7.59 7.81
CA MET A 20 -6.95 -8.59 8.43
C MET A 20 -7.63 -9.95 8.61
N LYS A 21 -8.95 -9.98 8.83
CA LYS A 21 -9.74 -11.22 8.89
C LYS A 21 -10.13 -11.78 7.51
N ASN A 22 -9.99 -10.99 6.44
CA ASN A 22 -10.48 -11.33 5.11
C ASN A 22 -9.40 -11.25 4.02
N SER A 23 -9.29 -10.12 3.33
CA SER A 23 -8.53 -10.03 2.08
C SER A 23 -7.01 -9.98 2.29
N TYR A 24 -6.54 -9.32 3.35
CA TYR A 24 -5.11 -9.06 3.58
C TYR A 24 -4.27 -10.34 3.78
N PRO A 25 -4.73 -11.38 4.52
CA PRO A 25 -4.04 -12.67 4.57
C PRO A 25 -3.83 -13.32 3.20
N PHE A 26 -4.77 -13.12 2.26
CA PHE A 26 -4.60 -13.64 0.90
C PHE A 26 -3.45 -12.91 0.19
N PHE A 27 -3.46 -11.58 0.17
CA PHE A 27 -2.36 -10.80 -0.41
C PHE A 27 -1.00 -11.18 0.20
N HIS A 28 -0.93 -11.27 1.53
CA HIS A 28 0.28 -11.65 2.24
C HIS A 28 0.80 -13.04 1.84
N LYS A 29 -0.09 -14.05 1.79
CA LYS A 29 0.26 -15.42 1.41
C LYS A 29 0.78 -15.54 -0.03
N TYR A 30 0.32 -14.67 -0.93
CA TYR A 30 0.68 -14.67 -2.35
C TYR A 30 1.60 -13.53 -2.76
N ASN A 31 2.23 -12.86 -1.79
CA ASN A 31 3.24 -11.83 -2.02
C ASN A 31 4.33 -12.34 -2.99
N GLY A 32 4.59 -11.58 -4.04
CA GLY A 32 5.56 -11.90 -5.10
C GLY A 32 5.12 -13.00 -6.09
N LYS A 33 3.99 -13.68 -5.87
CA LYS A 33 3.48 -14.76 -6.75
C LYS A 33 2.45 -14.26 -7.76
N VAL A 34 1.69 -13.23 -7.38
CA VAL A 34 0.67 -12.59 -8.21
C VAL A 34 0.94 -11.10 -8.23
N LEU A 35 0.95 -10.49 -9.43
CA LEU A 35 1.08 -9.04 -9.56
C LEU A 35 -0.06 -8.38 -8.80
N THR A 36 0.29 -7.56 -7.81
CA THR A 36 -0.67 -6.92 -6.92
C THR A 36 -0.55 -5.41 -7.08
N ALA A 37 -1.67 -4.76 -7.32
CA ALA A 37 -1.77 -3.31 -7.39
C ALA A 37 -2.79 -2.81 -6.36
N ILE A 38 -2.44 -1.79 -5.61
CA ILE A 38 -3.26 -1.29 -4.51
C ILE A 38 -3.38 0.22 -4.60
N ALA A 39 -4.54 0.77 -4.22
CA ALA A 39 -4.73 2.21 -4.07
C ALA A 39 -4.63 2.67 -2.62
N VAL A 40 -4.08 3.87 -2.42
CA VAL A 40 -4.19 4.64 -1.17
C VAL A 40 -5.13 5.80 -1.48
N GLN A 41 -6.29 5.83 -0.84
CA GLN A 41 -7.39 6.75 -1.16
C GLN A 41 -7.63 7.79 -0.07
N GLU A 42 -8.39 8.84 -0.39
CA GLU A 42 -8.74 9.94 0.52
C GLU A 42 -9.29 9.46 1.88
N PRO A 43 -10.21 8.47 1.94
CA PRO A 43 -10.72 7.98 3.22
C PRO A 43 -9.64 7.32 4.07
N ASP A 44 -8.60 6.73 3.46
CA ASP A 44 -7.55 5.99 4.16
C ASP A 44 -6.78 6.90 5.13
N TYR A 45 -6.59 8.17 4.77
CA TYR A 45 -5.91 9.18 5.59
C TYR A 45 -6.66 9.54 6.89
N THR A 46 -7.95 9.23 6.96
CA THR A 46 -8.79 9.54 8.14
C THR A 46 -8.72 8.45 9.22
N TYR A 47 -8.17 7.28 8.89
CA TYR A 47 -8.01 6.20 9.86
C TYR A 47 -6.78 6.40 10.74
N LYS A 48 -6.84 5.79 11.91
CA LYS A 48 -5.77 5.81 12.90
C LYS A 48 -5.17 4.42 13.07
N ASN A 49 -3.87 4.39 13.29
CA ASN A 49 -3.17 3.17 13.68
C ASN A 49 -3.74 2.68 15.00
N PRO A 50 -4.31 1.46 15.07
CA PRO A 50 -4.93 0.97 16.30
C PRO A 50 -3.92 0.77 17.44
N SER A 51 -2.62 0.67 17.12
CA SER A 51 -1.55 0.47 18.11
C SER A 51 -1.03 1.78 18.70
N THR A 52 -1.03 2.87 17.94
CA THR A 52 -0.48 4.17 18.39
C THR A 52 -1.56 5.22 18.65
N GLY A 53 -2.73 5.12 18.00
CA GLY A 53 -3.79 6.11 18.04
C GLY A 53 -3.59 7.31 17.12
N ASP A 54 -2.47 7.36 16.38
CA ASP A 54 -2.13 8.43 15.44
C ASP A 54 -2.65 8.14 14.03
N PHE A 55 -2.79 9.20 13.23
CA PHE A 55 -3.05 9.06 11.80
C PHE A 55 -1.86 8.40 11.10
N TYR A 56 -2.13 7.64 10.05
CA TYR A 56 -1.09 7.00 9.27
C TYR A 56 -0.17 8.00 8.58
N THR A 57 1.11 7.68 8.61
CA THR A 57 2.16 8.38 7.87
C THR A 57 2.35 7.78 6.48
N PHE A 58 3.14 8.46 5.64
CA PHE A 58 3.61 7.90 4.37
C PHE A 58 4.22 6.50 4.56
N TYR A 59 5.07 6.32 5.57
CA TYR A 59 5.77 5.05 5.79
C TYR A 59 4.81 3.93 6.22
N ASP A 60 3.78 4.24 7.01
CA ASP A 60 2.78 3.24 7.41
C ASP A 60 2.06 2.66 6.19
N PHE A 61 1.60 3.53 5.28
CA PHE A 61 0.96 3.07 4.04
C PHE A 61 1.96 2.33 3.14
N TYR A 62 3.15 2.91 2.92
CA TYR A 62 4.14 2.34 2.01
C TYR A 62 4.62 0.96 2.45
N SER A 63 5.11 0.82 3.68
CA SER A 63 5.64 -0.45 4.17
C SER A 63 4.55 -1.51 4.27
N PHE A 64 3.34 -1.15 4.73
CA PHE A 64 2.25 -2.12 4.78
C PHE A 64 1.84 -2.61 3.38
N ALA A 65 1.67 -1.71 2.42
CA ALA A 65 1.34 -2.10 1.06
C ALA A 65 2.46 -2.91 0.40
N LYS A 66 3.72 -2.48 0.54
CA LYS A 66 4.86 -3.10 -0.14
C LYS A 66 5.27 -4.42 0.52
N GLU A 67 5.47 -4.42 1.82
CA GLU A 67 6.09 -5.51 2.56
C GLU A 67 5.05 -6.53 3.00
N TYR A 68 3.90 -6.08 3.50
CA TYR A 68 2.86 -6.98 3.99
C TYR A 68 1.93 -7.47 2.87
N LEU A 69 1.35 -6.56 2.07
CA LEU A 69 0.44 -6.93 0.98
C LEU A 69 1.15 -7.37 -0.31
N GLY A 70 2.45 -7.07 -0.46
CA GLY A 70 3.22 -7.46 -1.64
C GLY A 70 2.88 -6.63 -2.88
N ALA A 71 2.42 -5.40 -2.71
CA ALA A 71 2.07 -4.53 -3.83
C ALA A 71 3.30 -4.22 -4.68
N SER A 72 3.15 -4.42 -5.99
CA SER A 72 4.13 -4.04 -7.01
C SER A 72 3.84 -2.65 -7.57
N ILE A 73 2.58 -2.22 -7.53
CA ILE A 73 2.11 -0.92 -8.01
C ILE A 73 1.26 -0.30 -6.90
N LEU A 74 1.59 0.93 -6.50
CA LEU A 74 0.76 1.74 -5.60
C LEU A 74 0.17 2.91 -6.39
N PHE A 75 -1.15 3.02 -6.40
CA PHE A 75 -1.86 4.20 -6.87
C PHE A 75 -2.10 5.13 -5.69
N TRP A 76 -1.30 6.19 -5.59
CA TRP A 76 -1.36 7.10 -4.45
C TRP A 76 -2.19 8.34 -4.78
N ASN A 77 -3.24 8.58 -3.99
CA ASN A 77 -4.09 9.75 -4.13
C ASN A 77 -3.38 11.08 -3.76
N ILE A 78 -3.76 12.19 -4.41
CA ILE A 78 -3.09 13.49 -4.27
C ILE A 78 -3.83 14.50 -3.36
N GLU A 79 -4.62 14.03 -2.39
CA GLU A 79 -5.37 14.87 -1.44
C GLU A 79 -4.44 15.76 -0.60
N GLU A 80 -4.81 17.03 -0.51
CA GLU A 80 -4.13 18.00 0.35
C GLU A 80 -4.74 18.04 1.76
N PRO A 81 -3.95 18.30 2.82
CA PRO A 81 -2.54 18.69 2.79
C PRO A 81 -1.56 17.51 2.80
N PHE A 82 -2.05 16.26 2.71
CA PHE A 82 -1.20 15.07 2.81
C PHE A 82 -0.21 15.00 1.64
N PHE A 83 -0.67 15.32 0.43
CA PHE A 83 0.15 15.32 -0.76
C PHE A 83 1.40 16.20 -0.60
N SER A 84 1.21 17.48 -0.32
CA SER A 84 2.33 18.43 -0.19
C SER A 84 3.18 18.21 1.07
N ASN A 85 2.56 17.85 2.21
CA ASN A 85 3.28 17.81 3.49
C ASN A 85 3.86 16.44 3.84
N LYS A 86 3.32 15.35 3.27
CA LYS A 86 3.67 13.97 3.65
C LYS A 86 4.09 13.13 2.45
N LEU A 87 3.41 13.20 1.32
CA LEU A 87 3.78 12.38 0.16
C LEU A 87 5.03 12.93 -0.53
N LEU A 88 4.96 14.14 -1.09
CA LEU A 88 6.05 14.74 -1.88
C LEU A 88 7.41 14.78 -1.16
N PRO A 89 7.50 15.16 0.14
CA PRO A 89 8.78 15.22 0.84
C PRO A 89 9.38 13.84 1.12
N ASN A 90 8.58 12.77 1.14
CA ASN A 90 9.02 11.41 1.42
C ASN A 90 9.13 10.55 0.15
N SER A 91 8.54 10.98 -0.97
CA SER A 91 8.71 10.35 -2.28
C SER A 91 10.08 10.69 -2.86
N ASN A 92 11.10 9.89 -2.55
CA ASN A 92 12.34 9.85 -3.32
C ASN A 92 12.12 8.96 -4.56
N VAL A 93 12.74 9.32 -5.71
CA VAL A 93 12.77 8.50 -6.93
C VAL A 93 13.07 7.03 -6.64
N ASN A 94 13.93 6.74 -5.67
CA ASN A 94 14.33 5.38 -5.31
C ASN A 94 13.17 4.48 -4.83
N TYR A 95 12.09 5.02 -4.26
CA TYR A 95 10.95 4.21 -3.79
C TYR A 95 10.08 3.67 -4.93
N PHE A 96 10.16 4.29 -6.11
CA PHE A 96 9.37 3.96 -7.30
C PHE A 96 10.22 3.43 -8.46
N MET A 97 11.55 3.35 -8.29
CA MET A 97 12.45 2.79 -9.29
C MET A 97 12.23 1.28 -9.38
N CYS A 98 11.87 0.82 -10.57
CA CYS A 98 11.77 -0.60 -10.88
C CYS A 98 13.18 -1.19 -10.97
N ASN A 99 13.61 -1.95 -9.98
CA ASN A 99 14.87 -2.69 -10.07
C ASN A 99 14.65 -3.92 -10.96
N GLU A 100 15.07 -3.82 -12.22
CA GLU A 100 14.94 -4.86 -13.26
C GLU A 100 15.60 -6.20 -12.88
N GLN A 101 16.41 -6.25 -11.81
CA GLN A 101 17.06 -7.47 -11.34
C GLN A 101 16.10 -8.52 -10.72
N ASN A 102 14.84 -8.16 -10.47
CA ASN A 102 13.83 -9.06 -9.89
C ASN A 102 12.51 -9.12 -10.71
N ALA A 103 12.56 -8.76 -11.99
CA ALA A 103 11.40 -8.83 -12.90
C ALA A 103 11.36 -10.15 -13.69
#